data_AF-A0A7J5WU93-F1
#
_entry.id   AF-A0A7J5WU93-F1
#
_cell.length_a   1.000
_cell.length_b   1.000
_cell.length_c   1.000
_cell.angle_alpha   90.00
_cell.angle_beta   90.00
_cell.angle_gamma   90.00
#
_symmetry.space_group_name_H-M   'P 1'
#
loop_
_entity.id
_entity.type
_entity.pdbx_description
1 polymer ?
#
loop_
_entity_poly.entity_id
_entity_poly.type
_entity_poly.pdbx_seq_one_letter_code
_entity_poly.pdbx_strand_id
1 'polypeptide(L)'
;MMSIIPFLADGIDKWIAPVYRWMHSDAAVAVSSFIPADQGAYQLSHEVAGSHNAWILAFAVAMTAGATIAFSVPVGLAMLPKKDHKYMALGVMTGLLGIPFAAFFMTLILSQTGVLLREDVSTDSEASKPFDLPVGDILLNLIPLVLLMVVLAMLLKFFPRQSISGFMAFGQLIRGVTAAALALGIVEYFTGVFSWLFGSWGLAPFIADEEDQFRALEVAGYVGVMLAGAFPMVYAIRTWLEKPLAALGNRVGVSEAGMTGFFAGAANVLALFRVVPLMPARDKVLTISFAVCAGFAIGDYVAFTANFQPNMIGAMLVGKLLGGVVAIGLALWLAVPQAERLAAEDEAAGVRHAADSVDPDAGEFAERV
;
A
#
# COMPACT_ATOMS: atom_id res chain seq x y z
N MET A 1 -2.34 -14.51 6.24
CA MET A 1 -0.89 -14.64 5.96
C MET A 1 -0.07 -14.90 7.22
N MET A 2 -0.33 -14.19 8.33
CA MET A 2 0.48 -14.28 9.56
C MET A 2 0.64 -15.72 10.09
N SER A 3 -0.39 -16.56 9.98
CA SER A 3 -0.31 -17.97 10.38
C SER A 3 0.59 -18.84 9.49
N ILE A 4 0.97 -18.42 8.28
CA ILE A 4 1.80 -19.19 7.33
C ILE A 4 3.26 -18.71 7.34
N ILE A 5 3.61 -17.77 8.21
CA ILE A 5 4.96 -17.18 8.30
C ILE A 5 6.08 -18.23 8.35
N PRO A 6 6.00 -19.29 9.18
CA PRO A 6 7.08 -20.27 9.28
C PRO A 6 7.43 -20.92 7.93
N PHE A 7 6.42 -21.31 7.16
CA PHE A 7 6.62 -21.92 5.84
C PHE A 7 7.16 -20.94 4.79
N LEU A 8 6.77 -19.67 4.89
CA LEU A 8 7.25 -18.64 3.96
C LEU A 8 8.71 -18.29 4.26
N ALA A 9 9.08 -18.13 5.53
CA ALA A 9 10.43 -17.79 5.97
C ALA A 9 11.46 -18.79 5.44
N ASP A 10 11.23 -20.10 5.63
CA ASP A 10 12.11 -21.16 5.12
C ASP A 10 12.32 -21.10 3.60
N GLY A 11 11.23 -20.82 2.86
CA GLY A 11 11.28 -20.67 1.41
C GLY A 11 12.06 -19.44 0.96
N ILE A 12 11.88 -18.32 1.67
CA ILE A 12 12.57 -17.05 1.40
C ILE A 12 14.07 -17.21 1.65
N ASP A 13 14.46 -17.78 2.78
CA ASP A 13 15.88 -17.96 3.13
C ASP A 13 16.62 -18.86 2.15
N LYS A 14 15.94 -19.89 1.65
CA LYS A 14 16.54 -20.84 0.71
C LYS A 14 16.70 -20.28 -0.70
N TRP A 15 15.71 -19.52 -1.20
CA TRP A 15 15.65 -19.15 -2.62
C TRP A 15 15.83 -17.66 -2.91
N ILE A 16 15.34 -16.79 -2.03
CA ILE A 16 15.31 -15.34 -2.25
C ILE A 16 16.50 -14.66 -1.59
N ALA A 17 16.84 -15.06 -0.36
CA ALA A 17 17.93 -14.44 0.38
C ALA A 17 19.30 -14.48 -0.32
N PRO A 18 19.71 -15.57 -1.00
CA PRO A 18 20.99 -15.57 -1.73
C PRO A 18 21.05 -14.53 -2.86
N VAL A 19 19.93 -14.32 -3.56
CA VAL A 19 19.85 -13.35 -4.67
C VAL A 19 19.90 -11.92 -4.15
N TYR A 20 19.18 -11.63 -3.06
CA TYR A 20 19.18 -10.30 -2.44
C TYR A 20 20.52 -9.96 -1.80
N ARG A 21 21.15 -10.91 -1.09
CA ARG A 21 22.50 -10.74 -0.53
C ARG A 21 23.54 -10.45 -1.63
N TRP A 22 23.42 -11.11 -2.80
CA TRP A 22 24.28 -10.82 -3.95
C TRP A 22 24.13 -9.38 -4.46
N MET A 23 22.93 -8.80 -4.35
CA MET A 23 22.65 -7.40 -4.69
C MET A 23 22.91 -6.40 -3.54
N HIS A 24 23.56 -6.82 -2.45
CA HIS A 24 23.78 -6.01 -1.24
C HIS A 24 22.48 -5.50 -0.59
N SER A 25 21.42 -6.31 -0.65
CA SER A 25 20.12 -6.02 -0.08
C SER A 25 19.66 -7.17 0.83
N ASP A 26 18.86 -6.84 1.83
CA ASP A 26 18.27 -7.83 2.72
C ASP A 26 17.04 -8.53 2.11
N ALA A 27 16.87 -9.82 2.40
CA ALA A 27 15.74 -10.61 1.92
C ALA A 27 14.38 -10.07 2.39
N ALA A 28 14.35 -9.39 3.55
CA ALA A 28 13.16 -8.73 4.09
C ALA A 28 12.58 -7.68 3.11
N VAL A 29 13.43 -6.99 2.34
CA VAL A 29 12.99 -6.04 1.30
C VAL A 29 12.21 -6.75 0.20
N ALA A 30 12.60 -7.99 -0.14
CA ALA A 30 11.91 -8.80 -1.13
C ALA A 30 10.48 -9.12 -0.68
N VAL A 31 10.33 -9.59 0.56
CA VAL A 31 9.02 -9.90 1.16
C VAL A 31 8.12 -8.68 1.15
N SER A 32 8.65 -7.59 1.68
CA SER A 32 7.96 -6.32 1.82
C SER A 32 7.63 -5.65 0.49
N SER A 33 8.30 -6.03 -0.60
CA SER A 33 7.93 -5.55 -1.93
C SER A 33 6.59 -6.10 -2.41
N PHE A 34 6.16 -7.28 -1.94
CA PHE A 34 4.97 -7.95 -2.44
C PHE A 34 3.85 -8.12 -1.41
N ILE A 35 4.15 -8.03 -0.12
CA ILE A 35 3.18 -8.24 0.95
C ILE A 35 3.00 -6.93 1.73
N PRO A 36 1.75 -6.47 1.98
CA PRO A 36 1.50 -5.29 2.80
C PRO A 36 1.94 -5.49 4.25
N ALA A 37 2.35 -4.40 4.89
CA ALA A 37 2.89 -4.41 6.25
C ALA A 37 1.93 -5.03 7.28
N ASP A 38 0.66 -4.61 7.20
CA ASP A 38 -0.47 -5.02 8.03
C ASP A 38 -1.04 -6.40 7.68
N GLN A 39 -0.64 -6.96 6.54
CA GLN A 39 -1.06 -8.30 6.11
C GLN A 39 -0.04 -9.39 6.48
N GLY A 40 0.98 -9.08 7.27
CA GLY A 40 1.97 -10.05 7.75
C GLY A 40 3.39 -9.81 7.26
N ALA A 41 3.64 -8.81 6.40
CA ALA A 41 4.99 -8.52 5.95
C ALA A 41 5.87 -7.98 7.08
N TYR A 42 5.31 -7.22 8.03
CA TYR A 42 6.06 -6.72 9.17
C TYR A 42 6.66 -7.87 10.00
N GLN A 43 5.84 -8.89 10.29
CA GLN A 43 6.22 -10.07 11.05
C GLN A 43 7.17 -10.97 10.24
N LEU A 44 6.81 -11.30 9.00
CA LEU A 44 7.64 -12.14 8.15
C LEU A 44 9.01 -11.51 7.87
N SER A 45 9.07 -10.18 7.75
CA SER A 45 10.32 -9.45 7.57
C SER A 45 11.17 -9.43 8.84
N HIS A 46 10.58 -9.51 10.03
CA HIS A 46 11.33 -9.63 11.28
C HIS A 46 12.09 -10.95 11.33
N GLU A 47 11.43 -12.05 10.96
CA GLU A 47 12.00 -13.41 10.94
C GLU A 47 13.16 -13.57 9.96
N VAL A 48 13.05 -12.98 8.76
CA VAL A 48 14.07 -13.17 7.69
C VAL A 48 15.12 -12.07 7.62
N ALA A 49 14.93 -10.97 8.38
CA ALA A 49 15.88 -9.85 8.33
C ALA A 49 17.20 -10.21 9.00
N GLY A 50 18.31 -9.88 8.33
CA GLY A 50 19.65 -10.04 8.90
C GLY A 50 20.01 -8.99 9.95
N SER A 51 19.19 -7.94 10.12
CA SER A 51 19.40 -6.90 11.13
C SER A 51 18.12 -6.11 11.43
N HIS A 52 18.09 -5.47 12.61
CA HIS A 52 17.02 -4.54 12.97
C HIS A 52 16.78 -3.44 11.92
N ASN A 53 17.85 -2.85 11.38
CA ASN A 53 17.69 -1.79 10.37
C ASN A 53 17.13 -2.33 9.05
N ALA A 54 17.54 -3.52 8.64
CA ALA A 54 16.98 -4.15 7.44
C ALA A 54 15.48 -4.42 7.60
N TRP A 55 15.05 -4.82 8.81
CA TRP A 55 13.64 -5.01 9.12
C TRP A 55 12.84 -3.69 9.06
N ILE A 56 13.35 -2.60 9.65
CA ILE A 56 12.69 -1.29 9.60
C ILE A 56 12.64 -0.73 8.17
N LEU A 57 13.72 -0.91 7.39
CA LEU A 57 13.73 -0.56 5.97
C LEU A 57 12.68 -1.37 5.19
N ALA A 58 12.60 -2.68 5.43
CA ALA A 58 11.59 -3.55 4.84
C ALA A 58 10.18 -3.07 5.22
N PHE A 59 9.94 -2.69 6.47
CA PHE A 59 8.67 -2.13 6.90
C PHE A 59 8.26 -0.87 6.10
N ALA A 60 9.20 0.06 5.86
CA ALA A 60 8.97 1.22 5.01
C ALA A 60 8.61 0.83 3.55
N VAL A 61 9.22 -0.22 3.02
CA VAL A 61 8.89 -0.77 1.70
C VAL A 61 7.51 -1.44 1.69
N ALA A 62 7.15 -2.19 2.73
CA ALA A 62 5.86 -2.88 2.84
C ALA A 62 4.67 -1.91 2.85
N MET A 63 4.83 -0.75 3.47
CA MET A 63 3.82 0.31 3.50
C MET A 63 3.60 0.98 2.14
N THR A 64 4.40 0.67 1.11
CA THR A 64 4.31 1.32 -0.21
C THR A 64 4.15 0.26 -1.32
N ALA A 65 5.20 -0.50 -1.59
CA ALA A 65 5.22 -1.55 -2.62
C ALA A 65 4.23 -2.68 -2.33
N GLY A 66 4.34 -3.29 -1.15
CA GLY A 66 3.49 -4.40 -0.74
C GLY A 66 2.01 -4.02 -0.78
N ALA A 67 1.65 -2.89 -0.17
CA ALA A 67 0.31 -2.31 -0.20
C ALA A 67 -0.23 -2.13 -1.63
N THR A 68 0.60 -1.61 -2.54
CA THR A 68 0.17 -1.33 -3.90
C THR A 68 -0.06 -2.60 -4.71
N ILE A 69 0.90 -3.52 -4.67
CA ILE A 69 0.93 -4.71 -5.53
C ILE A 69 -0.10 -5.75 -5.09
N ALA A 70 -0.20 -6.02 -3.79
CA ALA A 70 -1.14 -7.03 -3.29
C ALA A 70 -2.57 -6.52 -3.13
N PHE A 71 -2.74 -5.22 -2.89
CA PHE A 71 -4.05 -4.66 -2.52
C PHE A 71 -4.55 -3.59 -3.49
N SER A 72 -3.89 -2.43 -3.62
CA SER A 72 -4.43 -1.30 -4.37
C SER A 72 -4.69 -1.60 -5.84
N VAL A 73 -3.80 -2.35 -6.51
CA VAL A 73 -3.95 -2.70 -7.93
C VAL A 73 -5.12 -3.68 -8.15
N PRO A 74 -5.18 -4.86 -7.49
CA PRO A 74 -6.33 -5.77 -7.66
C PRO A 74 -7.67 -5.12 -7.29
N VAL A 75 -7.71 -4.36 -6.20
CA VAL A 75 -8.94 -3.71 -5.71
C VAL A 75 -9.40 -2.62 -6.67
N GLY A 76 -8.50 -1.77 -7.16
CA GLY A 76 -8.87 -0.71 -8.09
C GLY A 76 -9.41 -1.26 -9.42
N LEU A 77 -8.85 -2.37 -9.92
CA LEU A 77 -9.36 -3.04 -11.12
C LEU A 77 -10.76 -3.63 -10.93
N ALA A 78 -11.06 -4.11 -9.73
CA ALA A 78 -12.37 -4.65 -9.38
C ALA A 78 -13.42 -3.55 -9.16
N MET A 79 -13.03 -2.39 -8.61
CA MET A 79 -13.94 -1.29 -8.26
C MET A 79 -14.16 -0.28 -9.39
N LEU A 80 -13.13 0.02 -10.18
CA LEU A 80 -13.21 1.04 -11.22
C LEU A 80 -13.94 0.53 -12.46
N PRO A 81 -14.74 1.38 -13.13
CA PRO A 81 -15.34 1.02 -14.41
C PRO A 81 -14.25 0.80 -15.46
N LYS A 82 -14.50 -0.10 -16.42
CA LYS A 82 -13.52 -0.49 -17.46
C LYS A 82 -12.92 0.70 -18.23
N LYS A 83 -13.70 1.77 -18.42
CA LYS A 83 -13.24 3.01 -19.10
C LYS A 83 -12.11 3.72 -18.35
N ASP A 84 -12.04 3.57 -17.03
CA ASP A 84 -11.05 4.23 -16.18
C ASP A 84 -9.80 3.37 -15.92
N HIS A 85 -9.80 2.10 -16.35
CA HIS A 85 -8.66 1.19 -16.19
C HIS A 85 -7.39 1.71 -16.88
N LYS A 86 -7.53 2.44 -17.99
CA LYS A 86 -6.39 3.07 -18.67
C LYS A 86 -5.73 4.18 -17.83
N TYR A 87 -6.54 5.01 -17.18
CA TYR A 87 -6.03 6.05 -16.27
C TYR A 87 -5.45 5.45 -15.00
N MET A 88 -6.06 4.38 -14.50
CA MET A 88 -5.50 3.60 -13.39
C MET A 88 -4.13 3.03 -13.74
N ALA A 89 -3.97 2.39 -14.90
CA ALA A 89 -2.69 1.82 -15.31
C ALA A 89 -1.59 2.89 -15.42
N LEU A 90 -1.92 4.05 -16.00
CA LEU A 90 -1.00 5.19 -16.11
C LEU A 90 -0.59 5.75 -14.74
N GLY A 91 -1.56 5.92 -13.83
CA GLY A 91 -1.33 6.36 -12.46
C GLY A 91 -0.47 5.37 -11.67
N VAL A 92 -0.83 4.08 -11.70
CA VAL A 92 -0.07 3.03 -11.03
C VAL A 92 1.35 2.95 -11.57
N MET A 93 1.55 2.97 -12.89
CA MET A 93 2.88 2.91 -13.51
C MET A 93 3.82 4.02 -12.99
N THR A 94 3.33 5.26 -12.93
CA THR A 94 4.13 6.40 -12.46
C THR A 94 4.28 6.42 -10.95
N GLY A 95 3.27 5.96 -10.22
CA GLY A 95 3.33 5.74 -8.79
C GLY A 95 4.37 4.70 -8.38
N LEU A 96 4.47 3.59 -9.11
CA LEU A 96 5.46 2.53 -8.83
C LEU A 96 6.89 3.09 -8.87
N LEU A 97 7.18 4.02 -9.79
CA LEU A 97 8.48 4.68 -9.89
C LEU A 97 8.76 5.63 -8.70
N GLY A 98 7.72 6.08 -7.99
CA GLY A 98 7.83 6.91 -6.78
C GLY A 98 8.12 6.12 -5.50
N ILE A 99 7.83 4.81 -5.47
CA ILE A 99 7.95 3.95 -4.29
C ILE A 99 9.36 3.97 -3.66
N PRO A 100 10.46 3.83 -4.42
CA PRO A 100 11.79 3.84 -3.83
C PRO A 100 12.09 5.16 -3.11
N PHE A 101 11.56 6.28 -3.61
CA PHE A 101 11.72 7.59 -2.97
C PHE A 101 10.92 7.68 -1.67
N ALA A 102 9.71 7.11 -1.62
CA ALA A 102 8.93 7.04 -0.38
C ALA A 102 9.67 6.26 0.71
N ALA A 103 10.19 5.06 0.38
CA ALA A 103 10.99 4.24 1.30
C ALA A 103 12.28 4.95 1.73
N PHE A 104 12.96 5.60 0.78
CA PHE A 104 14.15 6.41 1.05
C PHE A 104 13.86 7.57 2.00
N PHE A 105 12.82 8.38 1.76
CA PHE A 105 12.51 9.52 2.63
C PHE A 105 12.12 9.08 4.05
N MET A 106 11.34 8.00 4.19
CA MET A 106 11.01 7.46 5.51
C MET A 106 12.28 7.09 6.30
N THR A 107 13.17 6.30 5.69
CA THR A 107 14.39 5.83 6.34
C THR A 107 15.44 6.91 6.53
N LEU A 108 15.51 7.89 5.62
CA LEU A 108 16.36 9.07 5.77
C LEU A 108 15.92 9.92 6.97
N ILE A 109 14.61 10.15 7.14
CA ILE A 109 14.09 10.90 8.30
C ILE A 109 14.40 10.14 9.58
N LEU A 110 14.18 8.82 9.62
CA LEU A 110 14.52 8.00 10.79
C LEU A 110 16.01 8.07 11.15
N SER A 111 16.88 7.97 10.14
CA SER A 111 18.34 8.07 10.31
C SER A 111 18.77 9.44 10.87
N GLN A 112 18.08 10.52 10.48
CA GLN A 112 18.40 11.88 10.94
C GLN A 112 17.81 12.23 12.30
N THR A 113 16.61 11.73 12.62
CA THR A 113 15.95 12.04 13.89
C THR A 113 16.47 11.19 15.04
N GLY A 114 17.03 10.00 14.75
CA GLY A 114 17.56 9.10 15.76
C GLY A 114 16.49 8.59 16.73
N VAL A 115 15.21 8.61 16.32
CA VAL A 115 14.12 8.10 17.15
C VAL A 115 14.34 6.62 17.45
N LEU A 116 14.05 6.23 18.69
CA LEU A 116 14.16 4.84 19.11
C LEU A 116 12.98 4.04 18.57
N LEU A 117 13.26 2.84 18.08
CA LEU A 117 12.34 1.87 17.52
C LEU A 117 12.40 0.59 18.36
N ARG A 118 11.31 -0.19 18.35
CA ARG A 118 11.24 -1.49 19.03
C ARG A 118 12.00 -2.55 18.25
N GLU A 119 12.65 -3.46 18.95
CA GLU A 119 13.49 -4.51 18.34
C GLU A 119 12.72 -5.81 18.04
N ASP A 120 11.52 -5.95 18.58
CA ASP A 120 10.67 -7.13 18.51
C ASP A 120 9.26 -6.81 17.98
N VAL A 121 8.56 -7.83 17.51
CA VAL A 121 7.16 -7.73 17.08
C VAL A 121 6.28 -7.66 18.32
N SER A 122 6.19 -6.47 18.93
CA SER A 122 5.38 -6.23 20.12
C SER A 122 4.57 -4.93 20.03
N THR A 123 3.46 -4.90 20.76
CA THR A 123 2.61 -3.72 20.93
C THR A 123 2.89 -2.94 22.21
N ASP A 124 3.65 -3.50 23.15
CA ASP A 124 3.89 -2.96 24.49
C ASP A 124 5.37 -2.83 24.87
N SER A 125 6.30 -3.38 24.08
CA SER A 125 7.73 -3.31 24.37
C SER A 125 8.29 -1.88 24.33
N GLU A 126 9.37 -1.65 25.08
CA GLU A 126 10.06 -0.37 25.06
C GLU A 126 10.86 -0.19 23.76
N ALA A 127 10.87 1.04 23.23
CA ALA A 127 11.68 1.38 22.07
C ALA A 127 13.14 1.60 22.49
N SER A 128 14.06 0.78 22.01
CA SER A 128 15.44 0.70 22.51
C SER A 128 16.49 1.09 21.48
N LYS A 129 16.22 0.94 20.18
CA LYS A 129 17.25 1.01 19.13
C LYS A 129 16.92 2.01 18.03
N PRO A 130 17.84 2.92 17.65
CA PRO A 130 17.62 3.82 16.53
C PRO A 130 17.84 3.10 15.20
N PHE A 131 17.28 3.68 14.13
CA PHE A 131 17.63 3.31 12.76
C PHE A 131 18.95 3.99 12.36
N ASP A 132 20.03 3.24 12.25
CA ASP A 132 21.40 3.79 12.09
C ASP A 132 22.14 3.29 10.83
N LEU A 133 21.41 2.93 9.76
CA LEU A 133 22.03 2.61 8.48
C LEU A 133 22.63 3.88 7.81
N PRO A 134 23.89 3.83 7.36
CA PRO A 134 24.46 4.85 6.49
C PRO A 134 23.62 5.04 5.23
N VAL A 135 23.50 6.28 4.74
CA VAL A 135 22.72 6.60 3.53
C VAL A 135 23.14 5.76 2.32
N GLY A 136 24.43 5.45 2.20
CA GLY A 136 24.94 4.56 1.16
C GLY A 136 24.33 3.16 1.22
N ASP A 137 24.23 2.58 2.40
CA ASP A 137 23.67 1.23 2.60
C ASP A 137 22.15 1.22 2.41
N ILE A 138 21.46 2.30 2.79
CA ILE A 138 20.03 2.49 2.47
C ILE A 138 19.83 2.42 0.95
N LEU A 139 20.63 3.18 0.19
CA LEU A 139 20.53 3.21 -1.27
C LEU A 139 20.84 1.86 -1.91
N LEU A 140 21.88 1.16 -1.43
CA LEU A 140 22.22 -0.19 -1.90
C LEU A 140 21.09 -1.18 -1.65
N ASN A 141 20.49 -1.16 -0.46
CA ASN A 141 19.37 -2.04 -0.12
C ASN A 141 18.13 -1.76 -0.97
N LEU A 142 17.95 -0.53 -1.45
CA LEU A 142 16.84 -0.13 -2.32
C LEU A 142 17.07 -0.47 -3.80
N ILE A 143 18.28 -0.86 -4.23
CA ILE A 143 18.57 -1.20 -5.65
C ILE A 143 17.61 -2.28 -6.18
N PRO A 144 17.40 -3.42 -5.49
CA PRO A 144 16.48 -4.44 -6.00
C PRO A 144 15.05 -3.93 -6.09
N LEU A 145 14.63 -3.07 -5.16
CA LEU A 145 13.31 -2.44 -5.19
C LEU A 145 13.19 -1.51 -6.41
N VAL A 146 14.18 -0.67 -6.68
CA VAL A 146 14.20 0.21 -7.87
C VAL A 146 14.10 -0.62 -9.14
N LEU A 147 14.92 -1.68 -9.27
CA LEU A 147 14.89 -2.57 -10.43
C LEU A 147 13.51 -3.21 -10.59
N LEU A 148 12.93 -3.72 -9.50
CA LEU A 148 11.59 -4.31 -9.51
C LEU A 148 10.53 -3.28 -9.96
N MET A 149 10.54 -2.07 -9.39
CA MET A 149 9.58 -1.02 -9.73
C MET A 149 9.69 -0.57 -11.18
N VAL A 150 10.92 -0.44 -11.71
CA VAL A 150 11.17 -0.10 -13.10
C VAL A 150 10.68 -1.22 -14.03
N VAL A 151 10.97 -2.48 -13.70
CA VAL A 151 10.49 -3.64 -14.48
C VAL A 151 8.96 -3.70 -14.47
N LEU A 152 8.31 -3.55 -13.31
CA LEU A 152 6.85 -3.56 -13.21
C LEU A 152 6.21 -2.39 -13.96
N ALA A 153 6.79 -1.19 -13.88
CA ALA A 153 6.33 -0.04 -14.65
C ALA A 153 6.48 -0.27 -16.17
N MET A 154 7.60 -0.84 -16.62
CA MET A 154 7.79 -1.20 -18.04
C MET A 154 6.82 -2.30 -18.50
N LEU A 155 6.60 -3.34 -17.70
CA LEU A 155 5.63 -4.38 -18.00
C LEU A 155 4.22 -3.79 -18.12
N LEU A 156 3.82 -2.90 -17.22
CA LEU A 156 2.53 -2.25 -17.27
C LEU A 156 2.39 -1.32 -18.50
N LYS A 157 3.50 -0.69 -18.93
CA LYS A 157 3.55 0.15 -20.13
C LYS A 157 3.41 -0.67 -21.43
N PHE A 158 4.16 -1.77 -21.56
CA PHE A 158 4.25 -2.52 -22.80
C PHE A 158 3.26 -3.69 -22.89
N PHE A 159 2.88 -4.27 -21.75
CA PHE A 159 2.00 -5.43 -21.63
C PHE A 159 0.86 -5.22 -20.62
N PRO A 160 0.10 -4.12 -20.68
CA PRO A 160 -0.87 -3.72 -19.65
C PRO A 160 -1.88 -4.83 -19.33
N ARG A 161 -2.43 -5.49 -20.35
CA ARG A 161 -3.43 -6.55 -20.16
C ARG A 161 -2.87 -7.77 -19.41
N GLN A 162 -1.63 -8.17 -19.72
CA GLN A 162 -0.98 -9.31 -19.08
C GLN A 162 -0.59 -8.97 -17.65
N SER A 163 -0.01 -7.79 -17.43
CA SER A 163 0.34 -7.29 -16.10
C SER A 163 -0.88 -7.18 -15.18
N ILE A 164 -1.98 -6.61 -15.68
CA ILE A 164 -3.26 -6.53 -14.96
C ILE A 164 -3.76 -7.92 -14.57
N SER A 165 -3.76 -8.86 -15.52
CA SER A 165 -4.17 -10.24 -15.24
C SER A 165 -3.26 -10.92 -14.22
N GLY A 166 -1.95 -10.64 -14.27
CA GLY A 166 -0.97 -11.15 -13.31
C GLY A 166 -1.22 -10.62 -11.90
N PHE A 167 -1.44 -9.32 -11.74
CA PHE A 167 -1.78 -8.72 -10.43
C PHE A 167 -3.10 -9.28 -9.89
N MET A 168 -4.13 -9.44 -10.74
CA MET A 168 -5.40 -10.04 -10.32
C MET A 168 -5.25 -11.48 -9.87
N ALA A 169 -4.50 -12.30 -10.61
CA ALA A 169 -4.23 -13.68 -10.24
C ALA A 169 -3.45 -13.76 -8.92
N PHE A 170 -2.43 -12.90 -8.76
CA PHE A 170 -1.67 -12.79 -7.52
C PHE A 170 -2.55 -12.40 -6.33
N GLY A 171 -3.35 -11.33 -6.47
CA GLY A 171 -4.27 -10.91 -5.41
C GLY A 171 -5.35 -11.96 -5.08
N GLN A 172 -5.81 -12.73 -6.08
CA GLN A 172 -6.72 -13.86 -5.83
C GLN A 172 -6.02 -15.01 -5.11
N LEU A 173 -4.76 -15.31 -5.45
CA LEU A 173 -3.94 -16.31 -4.77
C LEU A 173 -3.74 -15.95 -3.30
N ILE A 174 -3.29 -14.72 -2.99
CA ILE A 174 -3.08 -14.25 -1.62
C ILE A 174 -4.37 -14.34 -0.80
N ARG A 175 -5.50 -13.93 -1.37
CA ARG A 175 -6.82 -14.05 -0.74
C ARG A 175 -7.20 -15.51 -0.48
N GLY A 176 -7.00 -16.39 -1.46
CA GLY A 176 -7.29 -17.81 -1.34
C GLY A 176 -6.43 -18.48 -0.26
N VAL A 177 -5.12 -18.25 -0.30
CA VAL A 177 -4.16 -18.78 0.68
C VAL A 177 -4.47 -18.27 2.09
N THR A 178 -4.75 -16.97 2.25
CA THR A 178 -5.09 -16.39 3.56
C THR A 178 -6.43 -16.92 4.09
N ALA A 179 -7.45 -17.03 3.25
CA ALA A 179 -8.76 -17.58 3.64
C ALA A 179 -8.65 -19.06 4.03
N ALA A 180 -7.90 -19.86 3.26
CA ALA A 180 -7.67 -21.26 3.57
C ALA A 180 -6.91 -21.43 4.89
N ALA A 181 -5.83 -20.68 5.10
CA ALA A 181 -5.05 -20.76 6.34
C ALA A 181 -5.87 -20.32 7.57
N LEU A 182 -6.72 -19.30 7.43
CA LEU A 182 -7.63 -18.91 8.50
C LEU A 182 -8.67 -20.01 8.78
N ALA A 183 -9.29 -20.58 7.73
CA ALA A 183 -10.29 -21.63 7.89
C ALA A 183 -9.70 -22.88 8.56
N LEU A 184 -8.52 -23.32 8.13
CA LEU A 184 -7.80 -24.43 8.73
C LEU A 184 -7.38 -24.11 10.17
N GLY A 185 -6.91 -22.88 10.44
CA GLY A 185 -6.58 -22.42 11.78
C GLY A 185 -7.78 -22.42 12.73
N ILE A 186 -8.96 -22.00 12.28
CA ILE A 186 -10.20 -22.04 13.08
C ILE A 186 -10.55 -23.48 13.43
N VAL A 187 -10.51 -24.40 12.46
CA VAL A 187 -10.79 -25.82 12.70
C VAL A 187 -9.80 -26.39 13.71
N GLU A 188 -8.50 -26.11 13.53
CA GLU A 188 -7.49 -26.58 14.47
C GLU A 188 -7.71 -26.05 15.88
N TYR A 189 -7.94 -24.74 16.02
CA TYR A 189 -8.11 -24.10 17.33
C TYR A 189 -9.26 -24.71 18.14
N PHE A 190 -10.39 -25.05 17.49
CA PHE A 190 -11.55 -25.61 18.18
C PHE A 190 -11.55 -27.13 18.30
N THR A 191 -10.84 -27.85 17.43
CA THR A 191 -10.95 -29.33 17.35
C THR A 191 -9.64 -30.06 17.64
N GLY A 192 -8.50 -29.42 17.47
CA GLY A 192 -7.17 -30.05 17.51
C GLY A 192 -6.98 -31.15 16.48
N VAL A 193 -7.87 -31.24 15.47
CA VAL A 193 -7.96 -32.42 14.59
C VAL A 193 -6.70 -32.61 13.77
N PHE A 194 -6.01 -31.54 13.37
CA PHE A 194 -4.81 -31.63 12.56
C PHE A 194 -3.59 -31.94 13.41
N SER A 195 -3.44 -31.37 14.60
CA SER A 195 -2.41 -31.83 15.55
C SER A 195 -2.58 -33.30 15.90
N TRP A 196 -3.82 -33.76 16.08
CA TRP A 196 -4.12 -35.16 16.36
C TRP A 196 -3.82 -36.07 15.15
N LEU A 197 -4.20 -35.66 13.94
CA LEU A 197 -4.06 -36.48 12.72
C LEU A 197 -2.63 -36.52 12.18
N PHE A 198 -1.90 -35.42 12.25
CA PHE A 198 -0.57 -35.26 11.66
C PHE A 198 0.57 -35.23 12.70
N GLY A 199 0.25 -35.30 14.00
CA GLY A 199 1.21 -35.29 15.09
C GLY A 199 1.96 -33.96 15.29
N SER A 200 1.70 -32.96 14.44
CA SER A 200 2.25 -31.61 14.53
C SER A 200 1.35 -30.62 13.79
N TRP A 201 1.39 -29.37 14.22
CA TRP A 201 0.72 -28.26 13.56
C TRP A 201 1.75 -27.21 13.14
N GLY A 202 1.78 -26.90 11.85
CA GLY A 202 2.82 -26.04 11.28
C GLY A 202 2.41 -24.57 11.07
N LEU A 203 1.13 -24.22 11.28
CA LEU A 203 0.69 -22.83 11.18
C LEU A 203 0.81 -22.15 12.53
N ALA A 204 1.27 -20.90 12.55
CA ALA A 204 1.30 -20.10 13.78
C ALA A 204 -0.13 -19.84 14.30
N PRO A 205 -0.32 -19.77 15.63
CA PRO A 205 -1.60 -19.42 16.24
C PRO A 205 -2.14 -18.07 15.71
N PHE A 206 -3.46 -17.98 15.52
CA PHE A 206 -4.10 -16.71 15.13
C PHE A 206 -4.72 -15.96 16.33
N ILE A 207 -4.74 -16.60 17.50
CA ILE A 207 -5.09 -16.05 18.81
C ILE A 207 -3.86 -16.24 19.67
N ALA A 208 -3.52 -15.22 20.46
CA ALA A 208 -2.39 -15.29 21.39
C ALA A 208 -2.59 -16.42 22.42
N ASP A 209 -1.53 -17.16 22.69
CA ASP A 209 -1.45 -18.21 23.71
C ASP A 209 -0.28 -17.95 24.68
N GLU A 210 0.11 -18.93 25.49
CA GLU A 210 1.20 -18.76 26.47
C GLU A 210 2.60 -18.65 25.82
N GLU A 211 2.79 -19.25 24.64
CA GLU A 211 4.09 -19.28 23.94
C GLU A 211 4.20 -18.15 22.90
N ASP A 212 3.10 -17.84 22.21
CA ASP A 212 3.00 -16.79 21.22
C ASP A 212 1.98 -15.72 21.68
N GLN A 213 2.49 -14.58 22.16
CA GLN A 213 1.68 -13.44 22.58
C GLN A 213 1.10 -12.64 21.39
N PHE A 214 1.28 -13.09 20.14
CA PHE A 214 0.85 -12.35 18.96
C PHE A 214 -0.68 -12.35 18.78
N ARG A 215 -1.27 -11.16 18.87
CA ARG A 215 -2.72 -10.95 18.79
C ARG A 215 -3.18 -10.62 17.37
N ALA A 216 -3.00 -11.56 16.42
CA ALA A 216 -3.32 -11.36 14.99
C ALA A 216 -4.75 -10.84 14.75
N LEU A 217 -5.73 -11.40 15.47
CA LEU A 217 -7.14 -10.99 15.38
C LEU A 217 -7.38 -9.56 15.89
N GLU A 218 -6.67 -9.14 16.93
CA GLU A 218 -6.79 -7.79 17.49
C GLU A 218 -6.18 -6.75 16.53
N VAL A 219 -5.03 -7.06 15.93
CA VAL A 219 -4.40 -6.21 14.91
C VAL A 219 -5.36 -5.99 13.74
N ALA A 220 -5.97 -7.07 13.23
CA ALA A 220 -6.99 -6.98 12.17
C ALA A 220 -8.22 -6.17 12.64
N GLY A 221 -8.63 -6.34 13.91
CA GLY A 221 -9.70 -5.57 14.53
C GLY A 221 -9.41 -4.07 14.59
N TYR A 222 -8.21 -3.65 15.02
CA TYR A 222 -7.82 -2.25 15.07
C TYR A 222 -7.81 -1.58 13.69
N VAL A 223 -7.32 -2.29 12.66
CA VAL A 223 -7.38 -1.82 11.27
C VAL A 223 -8.85 -1.66 10.85
N GLY A 224 -9.71 -2.63 11.15
CA GLY A 224 -11.14 -2.56 10.86
C GLY A 224 -11.85 -1.37 11.53
N VAL A 225 -11.55 -1.09 12.80
CA VAL A 225 -12.11 0.05 13.55
C VAL A 225 -11.61 1.38 12.96
N MET A 226 -10.33 1.49 12.58
CA MET A 226 -9.81 2.69 11.93
C MET A 226 -10.48 2.94 10.57
N LEU A 227 -10.67 1.89 9.78
CA LEU A 227 -11.35 1.95 8.48
C LEU A 227 -12.82 2.40 8.58
N ALA A 228 -13.51 2.10 9.67
CA ALA A 228 -14.88 2.57 9.89
C ALA A 228 -14.96 4.11 9.90
N GLY A 229 -13.90 4.80 10.35
CA GLY A 229 -13.79 6.26 10.33
C GLY A 229 -13.40 6.86 8.97
N ALA A 230 -12.86 6.06 8.03
CA ALA A 230 -12.32 6.57 6.77
C ALA A 230 -13.39 7.19 5.87
N PHE A 231 -14.58 6.56 5.74
CA PHE A 231 -15.66 7.10 4.90
C PHE A 231 -16.30 8.36 5.49
N PRO A 232 -16.68 8.40 6.79
CA PRO A 232 -17.14 9.64 7.41
C PRO A 232 -16.12 10.77 7.31
N MET A 233 -14.83 10.48 7.48
CA MET A 233 -13.76 11.48 7.34
C MET A 233 -13.69 12.05 5.91
N VAL A 234 -13.75 11.20 4.88
CA VAL A 234 -13.72 11.67 3.49
C VAL A 234 -14.95 12.50 3.14
N TYR A 235 -16.12 12.12 3.64
CA TYR A 235 -17.33 12.92 3.52
C TYR A 235 -17.16 14.28 4.21
N ALA A 236 -16.71 14.30 5.47
CA ALA A 236 -16.48 15.53 6.22
C ALA A 236 -15.44 16.45 5.56
N ILE A 237 -14.34 15.90 5.02
CA ILE A 237 -13.35 16.67 4.26
C ILE A 237 -13.98 17.29 3.02
N ARG A 238 -14.73 16.51 2.24
CA ARG A 238 -15.41 17.03 1.04
C ARG A 238 -16.39 18.14 1.39
N THR A 239 -17.20 17.95 2.43
CA THR A 239 -18.27 18.89 2.80
C THR A 239 -17.75 20.14 3.50
N TRP A 240 -16.80 20.00 4.44
CA TRP A 240 -16.34 21.13 5.25
C TRP A 240 -15.15 21.86 4.65
N LEU A 241 -14.33 21.18 3.84
CA LEU A 241 -13.16 21.77 3.20
C LEU A 241 -13.39 22.05 1.70
N GLU A 242 -14.61 22.02 1.19
CA GLU A 242 -14.93 22.34 -0.22
C GLU A 242 -14.26 23.64 -0.71
N LYS A 243 -14.51 24.75 0.01
CA LYS A 243 -13.96 26.08 -0.34
C LYS A 243 -12.43 26.15 -0.29
N PRO A 244 -11.75 25.71 0.78
CA PRO A 244 -10.28 25.70 0.79
C PRO A 244 -9.69 24.72 -0.22
N LEU A 245 -10.35 23.58 -0.50
CA LEU A 245 -9.93 22.63 -1.53
C LEU A 245 -10.05 23.22 -2.93
N ALA A 246 -11.15 23.90 -3.24
CA ALA A 246 -11.32 24.61 -4.51
C ALA A 246 -10.27 25.73 -4.68
N ALA A 247 -10.00 26.49 -3.61
CA ALA A 247 -8.98 27.55 -3.63
C ALA A 247 -7.56 26.99 -3.85
N LEU A 248 -7.23 25.86 -3.21
CA LEU A 248 -5.94 25.19 -3.37
C LEU A 248 -5.82 24.54 -4.75
N GLY A 249 -6.88 23.86 -5.21
CA GLY A 249 -6.95 23.23 -6.52
C GLY A 249 -6.75 24.22 -7.66
N ASN A 250 -7.38 25.40 -7.57
CA ASN A 250 -7.21 26.48 -8.56
C ASN A 250 -5.77 27.00 -8.67
N ARG A 251 -4.95 26.88 -7.60
CA ARG A 251 -3.52 27.26 -7.66
C ARG A 251 -2.63 26.19 -8.28
N VAL A 252 -3.02 24.92 -8.14
CA VAL A 252 -2.23 23.76 -8.60
C VAL A 252 -2.75 23.21 -9.94
N GLY A 253 -3.86 23.76 -10.45
CA GLY A 253 -4.52 23.35 -11.69
C GLY A 253 -5.17 21.98 -11.57
N VAL A 254 -5.74 21.65 -10.41
CA VAL A 254 -6.44 20.38 -10.12
C VAL A 254 -7.90 20.70 -9.79
N SER A 255 -8.85 19.90 -10.28
CA SER A 255 -10.27 20.06 -9.96
C SER A 255 -10.55 19.82 -8.47
N GLU A 256 -11.70 20.29 -8.00
CA GLU A 256 -12.16 20.04 -6.64
C GLU A 256 -12.30 18.54 -6.33
N ALA A 257 -12.80 17.76 -7.29
CA ALA A 257 -12.88 16.30 -7.19
C ALA A 257 -11.47 15.68 -7.11
N GLY A 258 -10.51 16.18 -7.89
CA GLY A 258 -9.11 15.75 -7.82
C GLY A 258 -8.46 16.07 -6.47
N MET A 259 -8.73 17.24 -5.90
CA MET A 259 -8.28 17.60 -4.56
C MET A 259 -8.86 16.68 -3.49
N THR A 260 -10.17 16.42 -3.54
CA THR A 260 -10.83 15.41 -2.69
C THR A 260 -10.18 14.04 -2.86
N GLY A 261 -9.80 13.69 -4.09
CA GLY A 261 -9.05 12.47 -4.43
C GLY A 261 -7.71 12.34 -3.71
N PHE A 262 -6.91 13.41 -3.62
CA PHE A 262 -5.64 13.35 -2.90
C PHE A 262 -5.83 13.04 -1.41
N PHE A 263 -6.80 13.68 -0.75
CA PHE A 263 -7.10 13.41 0.66
C PHE A 263 -7.68 12.01 0.86
N ALA A 264 -8.63 11.62 0.01
CA ALA A 264 -9.20 10.28 0.03
C ALA A 264 -8.12 9.21 -0.18
N GLY A 265 -7.19 9.43 -1.13
CA GLY A 265 -6.06 8.55 -1.40
C GLY A 265 -5.12 8.44 -0.21
N ALA A 266 -4.76 9.55 0.44
CA ALA A 266 -3.91 9.54 1.63
C ALA A 266 -4.55 8.80 2.81
N ALA A 267 -5.88 8.85 2.93
CA ALA A 267 -6.62 8.11 3.95
C ALA A 267 -6.71 6.62 3.63
N ASN A 268 -7.31 6.26 2.49
CA ASN A 268 -7.48 4.88 2.04
C ASN A 268 -7.85 4.81 0.54
N VAL A 269 -7.24 3.88 -0.20
CA VAL A 269 -7.45 3.76 -1.65
C VAL A 269 -8.90 3.42 -2.06
N LEU A 270 -9.68 2.75 -1.19
CA LEU A 270 -11.10 2.44 -1.41
C LEU A 270 -11.95 3.70 -1.48
N ALA A 271 -11.59 4.72 -0.71
CA ALA A 271 -12.26 6.02 -0.75
C ALA A 271 -11.89 6.76 -2.04
N LEU A 272 -10.61 6.75 -2.41
CA LEU A 272 -10.15 7.33 -3.69
C LEU A 272 -10.90 6.71 -4.88
N PHE A 273 -10.95 5.38 -4.98
CA PHE A 273 -11.55 4.72 -6.14
C PHE A 273 -13.05 4.99 -6.30
N ARG A 274 -13.76 5.41 -5.25
CA ARG A 274 -15.16 5.88 -5.37
C ARG A 274 -15.26 7.27 -5.99
N VAL A 275 -14.27 8.13 -5.79
CA VAL A 275 -14.26 9.51 -6.32
C VAL A 275 -13.62 9.57 -7.72
N VAL A 276 -12.72 8.64 -8.06
CA VAL A 276 -12.03 8.59 -9.37
C VAL A 276 -12.98 8.72 -10.57
N PRO A 277 -14.15 8.06 -10.63
CA PRO A 277 -15.06 8.20 -11.77
C PRO A 277 -15.57 9.64 -12.01
N LEU A 278 -15.55 10.48 -10.98
CA LEU A 278 -16.03 11.87 -11.00
C LEU A 278 -14.96 12.87 -11.48
N MET A 279 -13.71 12.44 -11.62
CA MET A 279 -12.58 13.31 -11.95
C MET A 279 -12.35 13.43 -13.46
N PRO A 280 -11.69 14.49 -13.94
CA PRO A 280 -11.12 14.52 -15.29
C PRO A 280 -9.91 13.58 -15.41
N ALA A 281 -9.57 13.18 -16.64
CA ALA A 281 -8.50 12.22 -16.94
C ALA A 281 -7.15 12.54 -16.25
N ARG A 282 -6.76 13.81 -16.28
CA ARG A 282 -5.55 14.32 -15.63
C ARG A 282 -5.56 14.01 -14.13
N ASP A 283 -6.63 14.38 -13.44
CA ASP A 283 -6.72 14.26 -11.99
C ASP A 283 -6.83 12.79 -11.54
N LYS A 284 -7.46 11.92 -12.33
CA LYS A 284 -7.45 10.46 -12.10
C LYS A 284 -6.03 9.93 -12.02
N VAL A 285 -5.19 10.28 -12.99
CA VAL A 285 -3.80 9.80 -13.05
C VAL A 285 -2.99 10.35 -11.88
N LEU A 286 -3.12 11.64 -11.59
CA LEU A 286 -2.35 12.27 -10.51
C LEU A 286 -2.71 11.70 -9.13
N THR A 287 -4.00 11.56 -8.84
CA THR A 287 -4.48 11.06 -7.54
C THR A 287 -4.14 9.58 -7.33
N ILE A 288 -4.26 8.75 -8.38
CA ILE A 288 -3.86 7.34 -8.33
C ILE A 288 -2.35 7.20 -8.16
N SER A 289 -1.54 7.97 -8.91
CA SER A 289 -0.08 7.97 -8.77
C SER A 289 0.36 8.38 -7.36
N PHE A 290 -0.23 9.45 -6.83
CA PHE A 290 0.00 9.88 -5.45
C PHE A 290 -0.35 8.77 -4.44
N ALA A 291 -1.50 8.14 -4.59
CA ALA A 291 -1.97 7.10 -3.66
C ALA A 291 -1.13 5.83 -3.66
N VAL A 292 -0.36 5.54 -4.72
CA VAL A 292 0.61 4.42 -4.70
C VAL A 292 1.68 4.62 -3.61
N CYS A 293 2.11 5.86 -3.37
CA CYS A 293 3.12 6.16 -2.35
C CYS A 293 2.49 6.63 -1.03
N ALA A 294 1.56 7.58 -1.12
CA ALA A 294 0.92 8.23 0.01
C ALA A 294 -0.32 7.49 0.53
N GLY A 295 -0.73 6.40 -0.12
CA GLY A 295 -1.87 5.60 0.29
C GLY A 295 -1.76 5.13 1.72
N PHE A 296 -2.89 5.19 2.45
CA PHE A 296 -3.01 4.72 3.83
C PHE A 296 -2.14 5.48 4.85
N ALA A 297 -1.53 6.60 4.45
CA ALA A 297 -0.63 7.38 5.30
C ALA A 297 -1.33 8.04 6.50
N ILE A 298 -2.65 8.26 6.44
CA ILE A 298 -3.44 8.87 7.54
C ILE A 298 -4.41 7.86 8.16
N GLY A 299 -4.73 6.77 7.47
CA GLY A 299 -5.61 5.71 7.96
C GLY A 299 -4.85 4.51 8.52
N ASP A 300 -4.88 3.41 7.78
CA ASP A 300 -4.50 2.07 8.23
C ASP A 300 -3.07 2.00 8.76
N TYR A 301 -2.11 2.66 8.08
CA TYR A 301 -0.72 2.63 8.51
C TYR A 301 -0.41 3.55 9.67
N VAL A 302 -1.22 4.57 9.97
CA VAL A 302 -1.08 5.28 11.25
C VAL A 302 -1.47 4.37 12.40
N ALA A 303 -2.62 3.69 12.30
CA ALA A 303 -3.08 2.75 13.32
C ALA A 303 -2.09 1.60 13.52
N PHE A 304 -1.63 1.00 12.42
CA PHE A 304 -0.68 -0.11 12.49
C PHE A 304 0.67 0.34 13.07
N THR A 305 1.21 1.48 12.61
CA THR A 305 2.48 2.01 13.12
C THR A 305 2.35 2.46 14.57
N ALA A 306 1.22 3.01 15.00
CA ALA A 306 0.99 3.36 16.40
C ALA A 306 1.01 2.14 17.32
N ASN A 307 0.56 0.98 16.84
CA ASN A 307 0.60 -0.26 17.61
C ASN A 307 2.01 -0.84 17.67
N PHE A 308 2.75 -0.88 16.56
CA PHE A 308 4.02 -1.62 16.48
C PHE A 308 5.29 -0.78 16.54
N GLN A 309 5.28 0.44 16.04
CA GLN A 309 6.45 1.34 15.98
C GLN A 309 6.01 2.81 16.16
N PRO A 310 5.44 3.20 17.32
CA PRO A 310 4.78 4.51 17.48
C PRO A 310 5.69 5.71 17.18
N ASN A 311 6.99 5.58 17.47
CA ASN A 311 7.97 6.64 17.21
C ASN A 311 8.27 6.84 15.71
N MET A 312 7.91 5.89 14.84
CA MET A 312 8.09 5.97 13.40
C MET A 312 6.97 6.75 12.68
N ILE A 313 5.83 7.04 13.34
CA ILE A 313 4.65 7.65 12.70
C ILE A 313 5.01 8.94 11.94
N GLY A 314 5.79 9.83 12.56
CA GLY A 314 6.18 11.09 11.92
C GLY A 314 6.98 10.88 10.63
N ALA A 315 7.97 9.99 10.67
CA ALA A 315 8.80 9.65 9.51
C ALA A 315 7.98 8.96 8.41
N MET A 316 7.09 8.05 8.80
CA MET A 316 6.16 7.34 7.91
C MET A 316 5.25 8.31 7.16
N LEU A 317 4.60 9.22 7.87
CA LEU A 317 3.66 10.18 7.29
C LEU A 317 4.36 11.11 6.31
N VAL A 318 5.45 11.76 6.75
CA VAL A 318 6.19 12.72 5.92
C VAL A 318 6.85 12.02 4.74
N GLY A 319 7.49 10.86 4.95
CA GLY A 319 8.17 10.13 3.89
C GLY A 319 7.23 9.63 2.80
N LYS A 320 6.05 9.09 3.17
CA LYS A 320 5.03 8.67 2.20
C LYS A 320 4.44 9.84 1.42
N LEU A 321 4.18 10.97 2.07
CA LEU A 321 3.70 12.18 1.39
C LEU A 321 4.74 12.74 0.42
N LEU A 322 6.02 12.82 0.82
CA LEU A 322 7.11 13.26 -0.05
C LEU A 322 7.28 12.32 -1.26
N GLY A 323 7.22 11.01 -1.04
CA GLY A 323 7.20 10.03 -2.13
C GLY A 323 6.00 10.20 -3.07
N GLY A 324 4.83 10.52 -2.52
CA GLY A 324 3.64 10.87 -3.30
C GLY A 324 3.84 12.13 -4.15
N VAL A 325 4.51 13.16 -3.63
CA VAL A 325 4.85 14.37 -4.39
C VAL A 325 5.81 14.05 -5.54
N VAL A 326 6.81 13.20 -5.31
CA VAL A 326 7.70 12.71 -6.39
C VAL A 326 6.91 11.94 -7.44
N ALA A 327 5.99 11.06 -7.02
CA ALA A 327 5.11 10.31 -7.92
C ALA A 327 4.19 11.22 -8.76
N ILE A 328 3.70 12.33 -8.19
CA ILE A 328 2.97 13.37 -8.93
C ILE A 328 3.87 14.01 -9.98
N GLY A 329 5.10 14.37 -9.63
CA GLY A 329 6.08 14.93 -10.57
C GLY A 329 6.35 13.99 -11.76
N LEU A 330 6.54 12.70 -11.48
CA LEU A 330 6.70 11.67 -12.52
C LEU A 330 5.43 11.49 -13.36
N ALA A 331 4.25 11.56 -12.74
CA ALA A 331 2.97 11.47 -13.44
C ALA A 331 2.73 12.65 -14.38
N LEU A 332 3.03 13.87 -13.94
CA LEU A 332 2.95 15.08 -14.77
C LEU A 332 3.84 14.97 -16.01
N TRP A 333 5.02 14.38 -15.87
CA TRP A 333 5.98 14.25 -16.97
C TRP A 333 5.65 13.10 -17.94
N LEU A 334 5.29 11.92 -17.42
CA LEU A 334 5.16 10.71 -18.23
C LEU A 334 3.72 10.33 -18.59
N ALA A 335 2.78 10.51 -17.66
CA ALA A 335 1.45 9.91 -17.74
C ALA A 335 0.35 10.89 -18.13
N VAL A 336 0.40 12.15 -17.66
CA VAL A 336 -0.59 13.18 -17.98
C VAL A 336 -0.70 13.44 -19.50
N PRO A 337 0.40 13.60 -20.26
CA PRO A 337 0.30 13.81 -21.71
C PRO A 337 -0.39 12.64 -22.42
N GLN A 338 -0.19 11.42 -21.94
CA GLN A 338 -0.85 10.23 -22.49
C GLN A 338 -2.32 10.15 -22.08
N ALA A 339 -2.65 10.54 -20.85
CA ALA A 339 -4.01 10.56 -20.33
C ALA A 339 -4.89 11.55 -21.09
N GLU A 340 -4.37 12.76 -21.35
CA GLU A 340 -5.09 13.78 -22.13
C GLU A 340 -5.33 13.34 -23.57
N ARG A 341 -4.34 12.69 -24.20
CA ARG A 341 -4.51 12.10 -25.54
C ARG A 341 -5.62 11.04 -25.54
N LEU A 342 -5.60 10.14 -24.57
CA LEU A 342 -6.61 9.07 -24.44
C LEU A 342 -8.01 9.61 -24.12
N ALA A 343 -8.12 10.76 -23.46
CA ALA A 343 -9.39 11.43 -23.21
C ALA A 343 -9.95 12.06 -24.49
N ALA A 344 -9.10 12.76 -25.26
CA ALA A 344 -9.49 13.32 -26.55
C ALA A 344 -9.92 12.24 -27.56
N GLU A 345 -9.27 11.07 -27.55
CA GLU A 345 -9.67 9.91 -28.36
C GLU A 345 -11.05 9.35 -27.95
N ASP A 346 -11.34 9.29 -26.64
CA ASP A 346 -12.65 8.85 -26.14
C ASP A 346 -13.77 9.83 -26.50
N GLU A 347 -13.51 11.14 -26.37
CA GLU A 347 -14.46 12.18 -26.76
C GLU A 347 -14.77 12.11 -28.26
N ALA A 348 -13.74 11.94 -29.10
CA ALA A 348 -13.89 11.78 -30.54
C ALA A 348 -14.67 10.49 -30.91
N ALA A 349 -14.55 9.44 -30.10
CA ALA A 349 -15.28 8.19 -30.27
C ALA A 349 -16.69 8.19 -29.66
N GLY A 350 -17.13 9.30 -29.04
CA GLY A 350 -18.45 9.42 -28.39
C GLY A 350 -18.58 8.65 -27.07
N VAL A 351 -17.46 8.27 -26.44
CA VAL A 351 -17.45 7.61 -25.13
C VAL A 351 -17.61 8.68 -24.05
N ARG A 352 -18.85 8.90 -23.57
CA ARG A 352 -19.14 9.93 -22.55
C ARG A 352 -18.44 9.63 -21.21
N HIS A 353 -17.65 10.58 -20.70
CA HIS A 353 -17.14 10.52 -19.33
C HIS A 353 -18.24 10.96 -18.35
N ALA A 354 -18.24 10.41 -17.12
CA ALA A 354 -19.27 10.76 -16.13
C ALA A 354 -19.16 12.21 -15.64
N ALA A 355 -17.97 12.81 -15.79
CA ALA A 355 -17.75 14.24 -15.57
C ALA A 355 -18.49 15.11 -16.60
N ASP A 356 -18.80 14.59 -17.79
CA ASP A 356 -19.54 15.31 -18.85
C ASP A 356 -21.06 15.25 -18.63
N SER A 357 -21.51 14.43 -17.68
CA SER A 357 -22.92 14.20 -17.36
C SER A 357 -23.29 14.64 -15.95
N VAL A 358 -22.64 15.69 -15.42
CA VAL A 358 -23.19 16.39 -14.25
C VAL A 358 -24.45 17.11 -14.72
N ASP A 359 -25.55 16.37 -14.73
CA ASP A 359 -26.88 16.95 -14.65
C ASP A 359 -26.90 17.79 -13.36
N PRO A 360 -27.19 19.11 -13.40
CA PRO A 360 -27.25 19.95 -12.21
C PRO A 360 -28.20 19.42 -11.12
N ASP A 361 -29.09 18.46 -11.42
CA ASP A 361 -29.98 17.81 -10.46
C ASP A 361 -29.43 16.51 -9.82
N ALA A 362 -28.23 16.05 -10.19
CA ALA A 362 -27.62 14.84 -9.60
C ALA A 362 -27.15 15.01 -8.14
N GLY A 363 -27.25 16.23 -7.59
CA GLY A 363 -27.00 16.52 -6.17
C GLY A 363 -27.99 15.83 -5.22
N GLU A 364 -29.21 15.52 -5.67
CA GLU A 364 -30.24 14.93 -4.80
C GLU A 364 -30.08 13.41 -4.56
N PHE A 365 -29.39 12.68 -5.44
CA PHE A 365 -29.25 11.22 -5.29
C PHE A 365 -28.05 10.83 -4.41
N ALA A 366 -27.06 11.72 -4.28
CA ALA A 366 -25.89 11.50 -3.43
C ALA A 366 -26.15 11.78 -1.94
N GLU A 367 -27.27 12.44 -1.60
CA GLU A 367 -27.70 12.64 -0.20
C GLU A 367 -28.45 11.43 0.39
N ARG A 368 -28.76 10.39 -0.40
CA ARG A 368 -29.61 9.26 0.03
C ARG A 368 -28.93 7.88 0.06
N VAL A 369 -27.61 7.80 -0.08
CA VAL A 369 -26.87 6.52 0.01
C VAL A 369 -25.72 6.59 1.00
#